data_AF-A0A7S6WQX8-F1
#
_entry.id   AF-A0A7S6WQX8-F1
#
_cell.length_a   1.000
_cell.length_b   1.000
_cell.length_c   1.000
_cell.angle_alpha   90.00
_cell.angle_beta   90.00
_cell.angle_gamma   90.00
#
_symmetry.space_group_name_H-M   'P 1'
#
loop_
_entity.id
_entity.type
_entity.pdbx_description
1 polymer ?
#
loop_
_entity_poly.entity_id
_entity_poly.type
_entity_poly.pdbx_seq_one_letter_code
_entity_poly.pdbx_strand_id
1 'polypeptide(L)'
;MTLSSQEIRHALYQGKGTVLLKEFAGNNFFKEATDNSINDVRMAAREIILHCVSFMIVGTEGYLNNDNMDSFLRRGLQILNFLESPENLISKRIFASETKPHFSINSYDELKRKFELGM
;
A
#
# COMPACT_ATOMS: atom_id res chain seq x y z
N MET A 1 -21.47 5.41 -14.50
CA MET A 1 -20.49 4.35 -14.15
C MET A 1 -20.21 4.47 -12.66
N THR A 2 -20.12 3.36 -11.93
CA THR A 2 -19.86 3.35 -10.48
C THR A 2 -18.35 3.30 -10.18
N LEU A 3 -17.94 3.89 -9.05
CA LEU A 3 -16.57 3.78 -8.56
C LEU A 3 -16.26 2.34 -8.15
N SER A 4 -15.04 1.89 -8.42
CA SER A 4 -14.52 0.61 -7.96
C SER A 4 -14.16 0.68 -6.46
N SER A 5 -14.07 -0.47 -5.80
CA SER A 5 -13.60 -0.52 -4.40
C SER A 5 -12.22 0.11 -4.21
N GLN A 6 -11.37 0.04 -5.24
CA GLN A 6 -10.04 0.63 -5.26
C GLN A 6 -10.10 2.16 -5.28
N GLU A 7 -10.91 2.71 -6.19
CA GLU A 7 -11.13 4.16 -6.30
C GLU A 7 -11.77 4.72 -5.01
N ILE A 8 -12.73 4.00 -4.41
CA ILE A 8 -13.35 4.37 -3.13
C ILE A 8 -12.31 4.33 -2.00
N ARG A 9 -11.52 3.27 -1.88
CA ARG A 9 -10.46 3.16 -0.85
C ARG A 9 -9.46 4.30 -0.97
N HIS A 10 -9.00 4.59 -2.17
CA HIS A 10 -8.10 5.72 -2.39
C HIS A 10 -8.76 7.05 -2.02
N ALA A 11 -10.02 7.28 -2.38
CA ALA A 11 -10.74 8.50 -2.01
C ALA A 11 -10.91 8.66 -0.49
N LEU A 12 -11.20 7.56 0.23
CA LEU A 12 -11.41 7.58 1.68
C LEU A 12 -10.11 7.75 2.48
N TYR A 13 -8.99 7.21 1.99
CA TYR A 13 -7.71 7.16 2.71
C TYR A 13 -6.61 7.92 1.97
N GLN A 14 -6.87 9.17 1.60
CA GLN A 14 -5.85 10.07 1.06
C GLN A 14 -4.75 10.37 2.08
N GLY A 15 -3.50 10.48 1.62
CA GLY A 15 -2.36 10.79 2.49
C GLY A 15 -1.02 10.58 1.80
N LYS A 16 0.06 10.51 2.60
CA LYS A 16 1.43 10.29 2.07
C LYS A 16 1.54 9.00 1.24
N GLY A 17 0.83 7.95 1.63
CA GLY A 17 0.83 6.68 0.91
C GLY A 17 0.18 6.77 -0.47
N THR A 18 -0.92 7.50 -0.64
CA THR A 18 -1.53 7.67 -1.97
C THR A 18 -0.64 8.48 -2.91
N VAL A 19 0.11 9.45 -2.39
CA VAL A 19 1.14 10.20 -3.15
C VAL A 19 2.28 9.26 -3.54
N LEU A 20 2.79 8.47 -2.62
CA LEU A 20 3.88 7.54 -2.87
C LEU A 20 3.53 6.49 -3.94
N LEU A 21 2.33 5.91 -3.88
CA LEU A 21 1.86 4.96 -4.90
C LEU A 21 1.79 5.59 -6.28
N LYS A 22 1.43 6.87 -6.37
CA LYS A 22 1.45 7.63 -7.62
C LYS A 22 2.88 7.87 -8.11
N GLU A 23 3.83 8.15 -7.21
CA GLU A 23 5.25 8.25 -7.55
C GLU A 23 5.79 6.93 -8.12
N PHE A 24 5.50 5.80 -7.45
CA PHE A 24 5.90 4.47 -7.92
C PHE A 24 5.30 4.10 -9.27
N ALA A 25 4.02 4.41 -9.51
CA ALA A 25 3.39 4.17 -10.81
C ALA A 25 4.02 5.01 -11.94
N GLY A 26 4.59 6.17 -11.60
CA GLY A 26 5.28 7.04 -12.54
C GLY A 26 6.74 6.68 -12.80
N ASN A 27 7.34 5.85 -11.94
CA ASN A 27 8.76 5.50 -11.96
C ASN A 27 9.10 4.60 -13.17
N ASN A 28 10.26 4.82 -13.78
CA ASN A 28 10.75 4.05 -14.92
C ASN A 28 10.98 2.57 -14.56
N PHE A 29 11.48 2.25 -13.37
CA PHE A 29 11.68 0.86 -12.94
C PHE A 29 10.39 0.05 -13.01
N PHE A 30 9.29 0.59 -12.47
CA PHE A 30 7.98 -0.06 -12.51
C PHE A 30 7.43 -0.17 -13.94
N LYS A 31 7.59 0.88 -14.74
CA LYS A 31 7.15 0.87 -16.14
C LYS A 31 7.90 -0.14 -16.98
N GLU A 32 9.21 -0.26 -16.81
CA GLU A 32 10.04 -1.24 -17.50
C GLU A 32 9.70 -2.67 -17.04
N ALA A 33 9.58 -2.91 -15.73
CA ALA A 33 9.20 -4.21 -15.18
C ALA A 33 7.81 -4.69 -15.65
N THR A 34 6.94 -3.76 -16.06
CA THR A 34 5.59 -4.05 -16.54
C THR A 34 5.42 -3.86 -18.05
N ASP A 35 6.53 -3.63 -18.78
CA ASP A 35 6.56 -3.35 -20.22
C ASP A 35 5.57 -2.24 -20.65
N ASN A 36 5.36 -1.24 -19.79
CA ASN A 36 4.35 -0.18 -19.93
C ASN A 36 2.92 -0.70 -20.26
N SER A 37 2.62 -1.95 -19.94
CA SER A 37 1.37 -2.61 -20.34
C SER A 37 0.17 -2.21 -19.47
N ILE A 38 0.40 -1.57 -18.33
CA ILE A 38 -0.65 -1.24 -17.37
C ILE A 38 -1.37 0.05 -17.76
N ASN A 39 -2.66 -0.07 -18.04
CA ASN A 39 -3.55 1.09 -18.23
C ASN A 39 -3.99 1.67 -16.88
N ASP A 40 -3.35 2.78 -16.45
CA ASP A 40 -3.60 3.42 -15.15
C ASP A 40 -4.80 4.39 -15.13
N VAL A 41 -5.67 4.41 -16.16
CA VAL A 41 -6.84 5.32 -16.21
C VAL A 41 -7.76 5.16 -14.99
N ARG A 42 -7.84 3.94 -14.42
CA ARG A 42 -8.61 3.65 -13.20
C ARG A 42 -7.73 3.16 -12.04
N MET A 43 -6.51 3.71 -11.92
CA MET A 43 -5.60 3.46 -10.81
C MET A 43 -5.07 2.02 -10.70
N ALA A 44 -5.08 1.25 -11.79
CA ALA A 44 -4.65 -0.15 -11.81
C ALA A 44 -3.18 -0.33 -11.40
N ALA A 45 -2.29 0.59 -11.80
CA ALA A 45 -0.88 0.52 -11.40
C ALA A 45 -0.75 0.70 -9.89
N ARG A 46 -1.48 1.68 -9.33
CA ARG A 46 -1.44 1.97 -7.89
C ARG A 46 -1.97 0.81 -7.07
N GLU A 47 -2.97 0.09 -7.57
CA GLU A 47 -3.47 -1.12 -6.92
C GLU A 47 -2.42 -2.23 -6.90
N ILE A 48 -1.77 -2.51 -8.04
CA ILE A 48 -0.72 -3.54 -8.13
C ILE A 48 0.44 -3.20 -7.18
N ILE A 49 0.87 -1.94 -7.19
CA ILE A 49 1.91 -1.46 -6.30
C ILE A 49 1.46 -1.58 -4.84
N LEU A 50 0.21 -1.22 -4.52
CA LEU A 50 -0.35 -1.35 -3.17
C LEU A 50 -0.35 -2.80 -2.69
N HIS A 51 -0.64 -3.78 -3.54
CA HIS A 51 -0.49 -5.20 -3.19
C HIS A 51 0.95 -5.50 -2.80
N CYS A 52 1.90 -5.15 -3.67
CA CYS A 52 3.32 -5.39 -3.44
C CYS A 52 3.81 -4.75 -2.14
N VAL A 53 3.62 -3.45 -1.96
CA VAL A 53 4.13 -2.74 -0.78
C VAL A 53 3.42 -3.16 0.51
N SER A 54 2.14 -3.56 0.45
CA SER A 54 1.45 -4.09 1.63
C SER A 54 2.15 -5.35 2.13
N PHE A 55 2.47 -6.31 1.25
CA PHE A 55 3.22 -7.49 1.64
C PHE A 55 4.67 -7.19 2.05
N MET A 56 5.32 -6.19 1.43
CA MET A 56 6.66 -5.78 1.86
C MET A 56 6.68 -5.20 3.29
N ILE A 57 5.62 -4.49 3.69
CA ILE A 57 5.54 -3.84 5.00
C ILE A 57 5.08 -4.83 6.08
N VAL A 58 3.96 -5.51 5.87
CA VAL A 58 3.32 -6.35 6.91
C VAL A 58 3.60 -7.85 6.78
N GLY A 59 4.25 -8.28 5.70
CA GLY A 59 4.51 -9.69 5.44
C GLY A 59 3.25 -10.50 5.17
N THR A 60 3.44 -11.80 4.88
CA THR A 60 2.32 -12.75 4.73
C THR A 60 1.59 -13.00 6.03
N GLU A 61 2.27 -12.86 7.18
CA GLU A 61 1.68 -12.97 8.51
C GLU A 61 0.65 -11.86 8.79
N GLY A 62 0.80 -10.69 8.15
CA GLY A 62 -0.17 -9.60 8.21
C GLY A 62 -1.46 -9.84 7.41
N TYR A 63 -1.49 -10.87 6.54
CA TYR A 63 -2.68 -11.33 5.84
C TYR A 63 -3.41 -12.37 6.70
N LEU A 64 -4.33 -11.88 7.53
CA LEU A 64 -4.97 -12.67 8.58
C LEU A 64 -5.91 -13.76 8.03
N ASN A 65 -6.08 -14.85 8.78
CA ASN A 65 -7.05 -15.89 8.44
C ASN A 65 -8.47 -15.30 8.35
N ASN A 66 -9.17 -15.54 7.24
CA ASN A 66 -10.47 -14.95 6.86
C ASN A 66 -10.46 -13.47 6.45
N ASP A 67 -9.29 -12.87 6.27
CA ASP A 67 -9.21 -11.55 5.65
C ASP A 67 -9.45 -11.65 4.14
N ASN A 68 -10.14 -10.66 3.57
CA ASN A 68 -10.25 -10.53 2.13
C ASN A 68 -9.22 -9.51 1.62
N MET A 69 -8.89 -9.61 0.33
CA MET A 69 -7.87 -8.75 -0.26
C MET A 69 -8.21 -7.25 -0.11
N ASP A 70 -9.47 -6.85 -0.24
CA ASP A 70 -9.87 -5.44 -0.12
C ASP A 70 -9.58 -4.89 1.29
N SER A 71 -9.92 -5.65 2.33
CA SER A 71 -9.66 -5.33 3.74
C SER A 71 -8.16 -5.29 4.04
N PHE A 72 -7.39 -6.25 3.49
CA PHE A 72 -5.93 -6.25 3.58
C PHE A 72 -5.33 -4.97 2.99
N LEU A 73 -5.67 -4.64 1.76
CA LEU A 73 -5.15 -3.46 1.06
C LEU A 73 -5.62 -2.16 1.70
N ARG A 74 -6.82 -2.14 2.28
CA ARG A 74 -7.29 -1.00 3.07
C ARG A 74 -6.39 -0.74 4.26
N ARG A 75 -6.06 -1.79 5.03
CA ARG A 75 -5.09 -1.67 6.13
C ARG A 75 -3.71 -1.30 5.59
N GLY A 76 -3.25 -1.93 4.52
CA GLY A 76 -1.99 -1.62 3.85
C GLY A 76 -1.86 -0.14 3.49
N LEU A 77 -2.88 0.45 2.86
CA LEU A 77 -2.88 1.87 2.50
C LEU A 77 -2.88 2.79 3.72
N GLN A 78 -3.65 2.44 4.75
CA GLN A 78 -3.67 3.21 5.98
C GLN A 78 -2.33 3.13 6.72
N ILE A 79 -1.69 1.95 6.78
CA ILE A 79 -0.32 1.77 7.31
C ILE A 79 0.65 2.62 6.52
N LEU A 80 0.59 2.55 5.19
CA LEU A 80 1.45 3.32 4.30
C LEU A 80 1.30 4.83 4.52
N ASN A 81 0.09 5.33 4.79
CA ASN A 81 -0.12 6.75 5.11
C ASN A 81 0.55 7.21 6.40
N PHE A 82 0.83 6.29 7.34
CA PHE A 82 1.40 6.58 8.65
C PHE A 82 2.63 5.73 8.94
N LEU A 83 3.38 5.34 7.90
CA LEU A 83 4.50 4.40 8.02
C LEU A 83 5.53 4.86 9.05
N GLU A 84 5.88 6.14 9.02
CA GLU A 84 6.83 6.82 9.93
C GLU A 84 6.15 7.47 11.14
N SER A 85 4.85 7.26 11.32
CA SER A 85 4.08 7.83 12.43
C SER A 85 3.10 6.80 13.00
N PRO A 86 3.60 5.62 13.44
CA PRO A 86 2.79 4.45 13.77
C PRO A 86 1.83 4.68 14.96
N GLU A 87 2.07 5.68 15.81
CA GLU A 87 1.15 6.11 16.87
C GLU A 87 -0.23 6.50 16.32
N ASN A 88 -0.30 7.00 15.08
CA ASN A 88 -1.56 7.34 14.42
C ASN A 88 -2.35 6.11 13.96
N LEU A 89 -1.72 4.93 13.90
CA LEU A 89 -2.40 3.69 13.53
C LEU A 89 -3.27 3.16 14.68
N ILE A 90 -2.78 3.34 15.91
CA ILE A 90 -3.49 2.96 17.14
C ILE A 90 -4.71 3.87 17.32
N SER A 91 -4.53 5.19 17.19
CA SER A 91 -5.62 6.16 17.36
C SER A 91 -6.77 5.96 16.36
N LYS A 92 -6.47 5.42 15.17
CA LYS A 92 -7.45 5.12 14.12
C LYS A 92 -8.07 3.72 14.21
N ARG A 93 -7.75 2.93 15.24
CA ARG A 93 -8.26 1.55 15.45
C ARG A 93 -8.07 0.66 14.21
N ILE A 94 -6.95 0.82 13.52
CA ILE A 94 -6.64 0.01 12.32
C ILE A 94 -6.33 -1.44 12.70
N PHE A 95 -5.86 -1.66 13.92
CA PHE A 95 -5.64 -2.97 14.52
C PHE A 95 -6.51 -3.14 15.75
N ALA A 96 -7.07 -4.35 15.94
CA ALA A 96 -8.04 -4.66 16.98
C ALA A 96 -7.40 -5.02 18.35
N SER A 97 -6.10 -5.25 18.40
CA SER A 97 -5.37 -5.64 19.61
C SER A 97 -4.04 -4.88 19.73
N GLU A 98 -3.55 -4.74 20.97
CA GLU A 98 -2.29 -4.08 21.33
C GLU A 98 -1.02 -4.71 20.70
N THR A 99 -1.16 -5.87 20.07
CA THR A 99 -0.11 -6.49 19.25
C THR A 99 0.06 -5.72 17.95
N LYS A 100 1.00 -4.77 17.96
CA LYS A 100 1.53 -4.16 16.73
C LYS A 100 1.95 -5.29 15.77
N PRO A 101 1.53 -5.28 14.50
CA PRO A 101 2.13 -6.15 13.51
C PRO A 101 3.62 -5.84 13.43
N HIS A 102 4.44 -6.88 13.27
CA HIS A 102 5.83 -6.68 12.93
C HIS A 102 5.90 -6.00 11.55
N PHE A 103 6.45 -4.80 11.49
CA PHE A 103 6.68 -4.11 10.22
C PHE A 103 8.10 -4.43 9.74
N SER A 104 8.19 -5.08 8.60
CA SER A 104 9.48 -5.39 7.95
C SER A 104 10.14 -4.14 7.35
N ILE A 105 9.37 -3.08 7.15
CA ILE A 105 9.83 -1.76 6.66
C ILE A 105 9.06 -0.69 7.44
N ASN A 106 9.77 0.35 7.91
CA ASN A 106 9.17 1.41 8.75
C ASN A 106 9.53 2.84 8.32
N SER A 107 10.24 3.01 7.20
CA SER A 107 10.53 4.33 6.61
C SER A 107 10.19 4.39 5.13
N TYR A 108 9.84 5.57 4.63
CA TYR A 108 9.55 5.75 3.21
C TYR A 108 10.78 5.53 2.35
N ASP A 109 11.96 5.95 2.81
CA ASP A 109 13.22 5.82 2.07
C ASP A 109 13.62 4.35 1.88
N GLU A 110 13.50 3.54 2.94
CA GLU A 110 13.76 2.10 2.84
C GLU A 110 12.77 1.42 1.89
N LEU A 111 11.48 1.79 1.98
CA LEU A 111 10.46 1.25 1.09
C LEU A 111 10.75 1.58 -0.37
N LYS A 112 11.09 2.85 -0.67
CA LYS A 112 11.47 3.30 -2.02
C LYS A 112 12.63 2.49 -2.55
N ARG A 113 13.72 2.39 -1.77
CA ARG A 113 14.92 1.65 -2.16
C ARG A 113 14.63 0.17 -2.42
N LYS A 114 13.90 -0.50 -1.52
CA LYS A 114 13.56 -1.92 -1.69
C LYS A 114 12.62 -2.16 -2.85
N PHE A 115 11.68 -1.24 -3.09
CA PHE A 115 10.76 -1.32 -4.22
C PHE A 115 11.54 -1.23 -5.54
N GLU A 116 12.41 -0.23 -5.70
CA GLU A 116 13.23 -0.06 -6.91
C GLU A 116 14.19 -1.23 -7.15
N LEU A 117 14.78 -1.80 -6.10
CA LEU A 117 15.64 -2.99 -6.22
C LEU A 117 14.88 -4.27 -6.62
N GLY A 118 13.56 -4.31 -6.39
CA GLY A 118 12.72 -5.47 -6.66
C GLY A 118 11.97 -5.42 -7.99
N MET A 119 12.01 -4.27 -8.68
CA MET A 119 11.48 -4.11 -10.04
C MET A 119 12.52 -4.57 -11.05
#